data_AF-A0A1B0D543-F1
#
_entry.id   AF-A0A1B0D543-F1
#
_cell.length_a   1.000
_cell.length_b   1.000
_cell.length_c   1.000
_cell.angle_alpha   90.00
_cell.angle_beta   90.00
_cell.angle_gamma   90.00
#
_symmetry.space_group_name_H-M   'P 1'
#
loop_
_entity.id
_entity.type
_entity.pdbx_description
1 polymer ?
#
loop_
_entity_poly.entity_id
_entity_poly.type
_entity_poly.pdbx_seq_one_letter_code
_entity_poly.pdbx_strand_id
1 'polypeptide(L)'
;MLRLIVAVGIFFLFCDAQDVYFDERTTIELHHFLDDSDTGPAYRGNISLTGDGNTRITQEQLSEEDRLKLVNLAKKDAFYTLRATVGSSSDHPVTFYTSTKACLLLKNFLLDNLWVSLDHLGSVIGVNQVVAGSQNCGEGEQLSSEFAGEFTTGVFVKQAELAPIPDTASFIQKLEREREARERGEVKDNRGFFAKYWMYIVPVVILLLLSGATNPDAAAAGGGR
;
A
#
# COMPACT_ATOMS: atom_id res chain seq x y z
N MET A 1 18.01 -8.58 -45.53
CA MET A 1 16.89 -9.17 -44.77
C MET A 1 17.33 -10.30 -43.83
N LEU A 2 18.17 -11.25 -44.25
CA LEU A 2 18.62 -12.35 -43.38
C LEU A 2 19.39 -11.91 -42.11
N ARG A 3 20.19 -10.84 -42.20
CA ARG A 3 20.94 -10.28 -41.04
C ARG A 3 20.05 -9.64 -39.97
N LEU A 4 18.86 -9.15 -40.34
CA LEU A 4 17.93 -8.53 -39.39
C LEU A 4 17.18 -9.62 -38.59
N ILE A 5 16.87 -10.75 -39.22
CA ILE A 5 16.20 -11.89 -38.60
C ILE A 5 17.12 -12.58 -37.58
N VAL A 6 18.40 -12.71 -37.90
CA VAL A 6 19.40 -13.26 -36.97
C VAL A 6 19.60 -12.35 -35.75
N ALA A 7 19.61 -11.03 -35.94
CA ALA A 7 19.76 -10.09 -34.83
C ALA A 7 18.55 -10.10 -33.89
N VAL A 8 17.31 -10.19 -34.42
CA VAL A 8 16.09 -10.29 -33.61
C VAL A 8 16.00 -11.65 -32.91
N GLY A 9 16.39 -12.75 -33.58
CA GLY A 9 16.44 -14.08 -32.97
C GLY A 9 17.47 -14.20 -31.85
N ILE A 10 18.64 -13.54 -31.98
CA ILE A 10 19.65 -13.49 -30.92
C ILE A 10 19.18 -12.60 -29.76
N PHE A 11 18.46 -11.50 -30.03
CA PHE A 11 17.91 -10.64 -28.97
C PHE A 11 16.81 -11.34 -28.15
N PHE A 12 16.02 -12.24 -28.77
CA PHE A 12 15.05 -13.08 -28.06
C PHE A 12 15.67 -14.26 -27.29
N LEU A 13 16.91 -14.66 -27.61
CA LEU A 13 17.63 -15.72 -26.89
C LEU A 13 18.36 -15.25 -25.62
N PHE A 14 18.50 -13.93 -25.41
CA PHE A 14 19.08 -13.36 -24.19
C PHE A 14 18.04 -12.92 -23.16
N CYS A 15 16.75 -13.15 -23.41
CA CYS A 15 15.74 -13.05 -22.38
C CYS A 15 15.64 -14.42 -21.68
N ASP A 16 16.72 -14.84 -21.03
CA ASP A 16 16.58 -15.78 -19.93
C ASP A 16 15.79 -15.02 -18.87
N ALA A 17 14.50 -15.30 -18.81
CA ALA A 17 13.74 -15.09 -17.59
C ALA A 17 14.45 -15.94 -16.52
N GLN A 18 15.34 -15.31 -15.76
CA GLN A 18 15.72 -15.82 -14.46
C GLN A 18 14.49 -15.70 -13.56
N ASP A 19 13.54 -16.62 -13.74
CA ASP A 19 12.74 -17.06 -12.62
C ASP A 19 13.74 -17.71 -11.67
N VAL A 20 14.30 -16.91 -10.76
CA VAL A 20 14.99 -17.42 -9.59
C VAL A 20 13.89 -18.12 -8.78
N TYR A 21 13.66 -19.40 -9.11
CA TYR A 21 12.90 -20.29 -8.28
C TYR A 21 13.63 -20.34 -6.94
N PHE A 22 13.07 -19.61 -5.97
CA PHE A 22 13.54 -19.58 -4.60
C PHE A 22 13.18 -20.92 -3.95
N ASP A 23 13.99 -21.94 -4.24
CA ASP A 23 13.98 -23.25 -3.57
C ASP A 23 14.91 -23.25 -2.34
N GLU A 24 15.30 -22.06 -1.85
CA GLU A 24 16.18 -21.90 -0.70
C GLU A 24 15.38 -21.90 0.61
N ARG A 25 15.73 -22.84 1.49
CA ARG A 25 15.36 -22.74 2.91
C ARG A 25 16.25 -21.69 3.55
N THR A 26 15.65 -20.62 4.07
CA THR A 26 16.37 -19.60 4.85
C THR A 26 16.27 -19.91 6.33
N THR A 27 17.40 -19.84 7.04
CA THR A 27 17.42 -19.96 8.51
C THR A 27 17.65 -18.62 9.15
N ILE A 28 16.83 -18.28 10.13
CA ILE A 28 16.96 -17.05 10.93
C ILE A 28 17.31 -17.47 12.34
N GLU A 29 18.52 -17.14 12.78
CA GLU A 29 18.99 -17.41 14.14
C GLU A 29 18.57 -16.27 15.07
N LEU A 30 17.95 -16.63 16.19
CA LEU A 30 17.46 -15.71 17.19
C LEU A 30 18.40 -15.72 18.39
N HIS A 31 18.89 -14.54 18.74
CA HIS A 31 19.61 -14.30 19.98
C HIS A 31 18.93 -13.16 20.74
N HIS A 32 19.05 -13.14 22.06
CA HIS A 32 18.47 -12.10 22.89
C HIS A 32 19.48 -11.48 23.84
N PHE A 33 19.20 -10.25 24.27
CA PHE A 33 19.95 -9.55 25.30
C PHE A 33 19.09 -9.49 26.55
N LEU A 34 19.58 -10.12 27.62
CA LEU A 34 18.89 -10.24 28.91
C LEU A 34 19.50 -9.37 30.00
N ASP A 35 20.61 -8.69 29.71
CA ASP A 35 21.21 -7.71 30.59
C ASP A 35 21.68 -6.51 29.77
N ASP A 36 21.86 -5.39 30.45
CA ASP A 36 22.49 -4.18 29.93
C ASP A 36 24.04 -4.31 29.93
N SER A 37 24.56 -5.41 30.50
CA SER A 37 25.99 -5.72 30.51
C SER A 37 26.46 -6.34 29.19
N ASP A 38 27.73 -6.13 28.85
CA ASP A 38 28.40 -6.61 27.63
C ASP A 38 28.70 -8.13 27.63
N THR A 39 27.90 -8.93 28.33
CA THR A 39 28.04 -10.40 28.41
C THR A 39 27.72 -11.12 27.09
N GLY A 40 27.40 -10.36 26.03
CA GLY A 40 26.99 -10.88 24.74
C GLY A 40 25.55 -11.43 24.76
N PRO A 41 24.98 -11.66 23.57
CA PRO A 41 23.61 -12.13 23.45
C PRO A 41 23.52 -13.65 23.62
N ALA A 42 22.55 -14.10 24.41
CA ALA A 42 22.26 -15.52 24.59
C ALA A 42 21.43 -16.06 23.42
N TYR A 43 21.62 -17.35 23.11
CA TYR A 43 20.89 -18.01 22.04
C TYR A 43 19.44 -18.28 22.49
N ARG A 44 18.47 -17.94 21.62
CA ARG A 44 17.04 -18.16 21.88
C ARG A 44 16.49 -19.33 21.08
N GLY A 45 16.97 -19.50 19.84
CA GLY A 45 16.42 -20.47 18.90
C GLY A 45 16.65 -20.10 17.45
N ASN A 46 15.96 -20.79 16.55
CA ASN A 46 15.99 -20.51 15.12
C ASN A 46 14.61 -20.65 14.47
N ILE A 47 14.45 -19.98 13.34
CA ILE A 47 13.29 -20.09 12.46
C ILE A 47 13.78 -20.61 11.13
N SER A 48 13.24 -21.73 10.67
CA SER A 48 13.41 -22.18 9.28
C SER A 48 12.21 -21.71 8.46
N LEU A 49 12.49 -20.90 7.45
CA LEU A 49 11.53 -20.42 6.47
C LEU A 49 11.77 -21.16 5.16
N THR A 50 10.69 -21.65 4.55
CA THR A 50 10.71 -22.24 3.21
C THR A 50 10.09 -21.29 2.19
N GLY A 51 10.46 -21.43 0.91
CA GLY A 51 10.02 -20.52 -0.16
C GLY A 51 8.50 -20.47 -0.39
N ASP A 52 7.76 -21.49 0.05
CA ASP A 52 6.29 -21.54 0.09
C ASP A 52 5.67 -20.68 1.20
N GLY A 53 6.49 -20.00 2.02
CA GLY A 53 6.05 -19.19 3.15
C GLY A 53 5.78 -20.00 4.42
N ASN A 54 6.00 -21.32 4.41
CA ASN A 54 5.89 -22.13 5.61
C ASN A 54 7.04 -21.84 6.57
N THR A 55 6.72 -21.81 7.87
CA THR A 55 7.70 -21.55 8.92
C THR A 55 7.67 -22.64 9.97
N ARG A 56 8.86 -22.94 10.50
CA ARG A 56 9.02 -23.80 11.66
C ARG A 56 9.99 -23.12 12.61
N ILE A 57 9.59 -23.00 13.86
CA ILE A 57 10.37 -22.39 14.92
C ILE A 57 10.87 -23.48 15.88
N THR A 58 12.12 -23.35 16.30
CA THR A 58 12.75 -24.18 17.34
C THR A 58 13.33 -23.23 18.38
N GLN A 59 12.95 -23.39 19.65
CA GLN A 59 13.38 -22.50 20.73
C GLN A 59 13.97 -23.30 21.88
N GLU A 60 14.94 -22.69 22.56
CA GLU A 60 15.49 -23.21 23.80
C GLU A 60 14.77 -22.60 25.00
N GLN A 61 14.68 -23.38 26.07
CA GLN A 61 14.14 -22.91 27.33
C GLN A 61 15.14 -21.96 28.00
N LEU A 62 14.65 -20.93 28.68
CA LEU A 62 15.49 -20.02 29.45
C LEU A 62 16.11 -20.78 30.62
N SER A 63 17.40 -20.55 30.85
CA SER A 63 18.03 -21.00 32.09
C SER A 63 17.46 -20.24 33.30
N GLU A 64 17.54 -20.82 34.51
CA GLU A 64 17.10 -20.12 35.73
C GLU A 64 17.82 -18.78 35.94
N GLU A 65 19.08 -18.68 35.54
CA GLU A 65 19.85 -17.44 35.59
C GLU A 65 19.27 -16.38 34.63
N ASP A 66 18.94 -16.80 33.39
CA ASP A 66 18.39 -15.94 32.36
C ASP A 66 16.97 -15.47 32.69
N ARG A 67 16.17 -16.31 33.35
CA ARG A 67 14.86 -15.93 33.91
C ARG A 67 15.00 -14.79 34.92
N LEU A 68 15.99 -14.89 35.83
CA LEU A 68 16.26 -13.84 36.82
C LEU A 68 16.75 -12.54 36.17
N LYS A 69 17.60 -12.63 35.15
CA LYS A 69 18.04 -11.46 34.36
C LYS A 69 16.86 -10.76 33.68
N LEU A 70 15.96 -11.52 33.06
CA LEU A 70 14.76 -10.97 32.43
C LEU A 70 13.82 -10.28 33.44
N VAL A 71 13.62 -10.89 34.61
CA VAL A 71 12.85 -10.28 35.72
C VAL A 71 13.52 -8.99 36.20
N ASN A 72 14.85 -8.95 36.29
CA ASN A 72 15.59 -7.75 36.68
C ASN A 72 15.47 -6.64 35.64
N LEU A 73 15.52 -6.95 34.34
CA LEU A 73 15.23 -5.98 33.27
C LEU A 73 13.83 -5.40 33.42
N ALA A 74 12.84 -6.27 33.66
CA ALA A 74 11.45 -5.86 33.80
C ALA A 74 11.23 -4.95 35.02
N LYS A 75 11.88 -5.22 36.15
CA LYS A 75 11.83 -4.36 37.36
C LYS A 75 12.46 -2.99 37.14
N LYS A 76 13.45 -2.88 36.24
CA LYS A 76 14.11 -1.63 35.85
C LYS A 76 13.36 -0.89 34.74
N ASP A 77 12.20 -1.40 34.30
CA ASP A 77 11.46 -0.89 33.14
C ASP A 77 12.34 -0.81 31.86
N ALA A 78 13.26 -1.76 31.73
CA ALA A 78 14.22 -1.85 30.62
C ALA A 78 13.66 -2.67 29.45
N PHE A 79 14.38 -2.62 28.32
CA PHE A 79 14.01 -3.31 27.10
C PHE A 79 14.65 -4.69 27.00
N TYR A 80 13.86 -5.68 26.61
CA TYR A 80 14.32 -6.92 26.03
C TYR A 80 14.64 -6.67 24.55
N THR A 81 15.86 -6.98 24.12
CA THR A 81 16.29 -6.82 22.73
C THR A 81 16.52 -8.18 22.09
N LEU A 82 15.90 -8.40 20.94
CA LEU A 82 16.04 -9.59 20.11
C LEU A 82 16.85 -9.24 18.87
N ARG A 83 17.90 -10.02 18.63
CA ARG A 83 18.72 -10.01 17.42
C ARG A 83 18.35 -11.21 16.55
N ALA A 84 17.90 -10.95 15.34
CA ALA A 84 17.62 -11.95 14.32
C ALA A 84 18.70 -11.89 13.24
N THR A 85 19.49 -12.95 13.11
CA THR A 85 20.54 -13.09 12.09
C THR A 85 20.04 -14.00 10.99
N VAL A 86 19.93 -13.48 9.78
CA VAL A 86 19.50 -14.26 8.61
C VAL A 86 20.72 -14.93 8.00
N GLY A 87 20.72 -16.27 8.05
CA GLY A 87 21.66 -17.11 7.32
C GLY A 87 21.32 -17.08 5.84
N SER A 88 22.06 -16.27 5.08
CA SER A 88 22.01 -16.25 3.63
C SER A 88 23.14 -17.13 3.07
N SER A 89 22.96 -17.68 1.88
CA SER A 89 24.03 -18.36 1.12
C SER A 89 25.17 -17.41 0.71
N SER A 90 24.97 -16.10 0.86
CA SER A 90 26.00 -15.07 0.72
C SER A 90 26.86 -14.93 1.99
N ASP A 91 28.17 -14.71 1.82
CA ASP A 91 29.21 -14.58 2.87
C ASP A 91 29.00 -13.42 3.88
N HIS A 92 27.87 -12.72 3.82
CA HIS A 92 27.52 -11.60 4.70
C HIS A 92 26.14 -11.84 5.34
N PRO A 93 26.09 -12.26 6.62
CA PRO A 93 24.82 -12.44 7.32
C PRO A 93 24.17 -11.08 7.59
N VAL A 94 22.87 -10.97 7.32
CA VAL A 94 22.09 -9.77 7.61
C VAL A 94 21.52 -9.87 9.02
N THR A 95 21.68 -8.82 9.84
CA THR A 95 21.18 -8.80 11.22
C THR A 95 20.11 -7.75 11.40
N PHE A 96 19.05 -8.11 12.11
CA PHE A 96 17.95 -7.24 12.49
C PHE A 96 17.82 -7.20 14.01
N TYR A 97 17.48 -6.02 14.55
CA TYR A 97 17.28 -5.81 15.97
C TYR A 97 15.86 -5.34 16.22
N THR A 98 15.22 -5.90 17.24
CA THR A 98 13.91 -5.47 17.73
C THR A 98 13.97 -5.35 19.24
N SER A 99 13.26 -4.38 19.80
CA SER A 99 13.26 -4.14 21.24
C SER A 99 11.83 -4.00 21.73
N THR A 100 11.49 -4.70 22.82
CA THR A 100 10.20 -4.60 23.51
C THR A 100 10.45 -4.44 25.01
N LYS A 101 9.52 -3.85 25.74
CA LYS A 101 9.64 -3.72 27.19
C LYS A 101 9.67 -5.12 27.82
N ALA A 102 10.69 -5.42 28.63
CA ALA A 102 10.87 -6.74 29.23
C ALA A 102 9.68 -7.15 30.12
N CYS A 103 9.09 -6.18 30.81
CA CYS A 103 7.90 -6.36 31.63
C CYS A 103 6.65 -6.76 30.82
N LEU A 104 6.47 -6.29 29.58
CA LEU A 104 5.36 -6.71 28.73
C LEU A 104 5.48 -8.17 28.33
N LEU A 105 6.70 -8.59 28.00
CA LEU A 105 6.99 -9.97 27.64
C LEU A 105 6.73 -10.93 28.80
N LEU A 106 7.13 -10.56 30.02
CA LEU A 106 6.82 -11.34 31.23
C LEU A 106 5.33 -11.37 31.55
N LYS A 107 4.65 -10.23 31.46
CA LYS A 107 3.20 -10.14 31.74
C LYS A 107 2.38 -11.01 30.79
N ASN A 108 2.87 -11.16 29.56
CA ASN A 108 2.26 -12.05 28.58
C ASN A 108 2.85 -13.47 28.61
N PHE A 109 3.45 -13.91 29.72
CA PHE A 109 3.97 -15.28 29.89
C PHE A 109 4.92 -15.73 28.76
N LEU A 110 5.79 -14.82 28.27
CA LEU A 110 6.68 -15.04 27.14
C LEU A 110 5.98 -15.42 25.82
N LEU A 111 4.70 -15.07 25.68
CA LEU A 111 3.95 -15.16 24.43
C LEU A 111 4.26 -13.95 23.54
N ASP A 112 4.84 -14.19 22.38
CA ASP A 112 5.14 -13.16 21.39
C ASP A 112 4.89 -13.64 19.96
N ASN A 113 4.73 -12.68 19.06
CA ASN A 113 4.57 -12.92 17.64
C ASN A 113 5.71 -12.27 16.87
N LEU A 114 6.40 -13.04 16.03
CA LEU A 114 7.44 -12.57 15.13
C LEU A 114 6.88 -12.42 13.72
N TRP A 115 6.97 -11.21 13.19
CA TRP A 115 6.60 -10.88 11.81
C TRP A 115 7.86 -10.81 10.95
N VAL A 116 8.01 -11.78 10.05
CA VAL A 116 9.10 -11.83 9.07
C VAL A 116 8.58 -11.20 7.77
N SER A 117 9.20 -10.12 7.33
CA SER A 117 8.85 -9.44 6.08
C SER A 117 9.81 -9.86 4.98
N LEU A 118 9.26 -10.28 3.85
CA LEU A 118 10.00 -10.72 2.67
C LEU A 118 9.85 -9.73 1.52
N ASP A 119 10.91 -9.59 0.73
CA ASP A 119 10.87 -8.87 -0.54
C ASP A 119 10.19 -9.71 -1.65
N HIS A 120 9.95 -9.11 -2.81
CA HIS A 120 9.42 -9.77 -4.01
C HIS A 120 10.28 -10.96 -4.48
N LEU A 121 11.56 -11.01 -4.12
CA LEU A 121 12.48 -12.12 -4.42
C LEU A 121 12.52 -13.19 -3.31
N GLY A 122 11.75 -13.04 -2.22
CA GLY A 122 11.76 -13.97 -1.08
C GLY A 122 12.84 -13.69 -0.03
N SER A 123 13.71 -12.71 -0.23
CA SER A 123 14.73 -12.31 0.74
C SER A 123 14.12 -11.65 1.98
N VAL A 124 14.64 -11.99 3.16
CA VAL A 124 14.20 -11.38 4.43
C VAL A 124 14.70 -9.94 4.51
N ILE A 125 13.76 -8.99 4.58
CA ILE A 125 14.06 -7.54 4.69
C ILE A 125 13.80 -6.97 6.08
N GLY A 126 13.15 -7.74 6.96
CA GLY A 126 12.93 -7.33 8.34
C GLY A 126 12.28 -8.40 9.19
N VAL A 127 12.56 -8.34 10.49
CA VAL A 127 11.94 -9.16 11.53
C VAL A 127 11.42 -8.21 12.59
N ASN A 128 10.15 -8.32 12.99
CA ASN A 128 9.53 -7.47 14.00
C ASN A 128 8.93 -8.33 15.10
N GLN A 129 9.21 -8.02 16.36
CA GLN A 129 8.60 -8.67 17.51
C GLN A 129 7.41 -7.87 18.02
N VAL A 130 6.29 -8.55 18.22
CA VAL A 130 5.05 -7.97 18.74
C VAL A 130 4.58 -8.80 19.92
N VAL A 131 4.37 -8.15 21.07
CA VAL A 131 3.79 -8.76 22.26
C VAL A 131 2.37 -8.23 22.42
N ALA A 132 1.40 -9.12 22.60
CA ALA A 132 0.01 -8.72 22.81
C ALA A 132 -0.19 -8.21 24.25
N GLY A 133 -1.02 -7.17 24.41
CA GLY A 133 -1.43 -6.69 25.73
C GLY A 133 -1.33 -5.18 25.92
N SER A 134 -1.42 -4.76 27.17
CA SER A 134 -1.23 -3.36 27.59
C SER A 134 0.16 -2.88 27.19
N GLN A 135 0.29 -1.64 26.72
CA GLN A 135 1.58 -1.04 26.36
C GLN A 135 2.37 -0.54 27.58
N ASN A 136 1.73 -0.49 28.74
CA ASN A 136 2.32 0.05 29.96
C ASN A 136 2.54 -1.06 30.99
N CYS A 137 3.69 -0.98 31.64
CA CYS A 137 4.00 -1.75 32.83
C CYS A 137 3.58 -0.92 34.04
N GLY A 138 2.64 -1.43 34.83
CA GLY A 138 2.13 -0.71 36.00
C GLY A 138 3.14 -0.72 37.15
N GLU A 139 3.21 0.38 37.90
CA GLU A 139 3.99 0.42 39.14
C GLU A 139 3.39 -0.55 40.17
N GLY A 140 4.22 -1.40 40.77
CA GLY A 140 3.80 -2.31 41.86
C GLY A 140 3.21 -3.66 41.42
N GLU A 141 3.23 -3.99 40.12
CA GLU A 141 2.83 -5.31 39.64
C GLU A 141 3.88 -6.37 40.05
N GLN A 142 3.45 -7.46 40.69
CA GLN A 142 4.37 -8.54 41.06
C GLN A 142 4.83 -9.25 39.79
N LEU A 143 6.10 -9.04 39.43
CA LEU A 143 6.78 -9.76 38.35
C LEU A 143 7.64 -10.86 38.98
N SER A 144 7.17 -12.09 38.92
CA SER A 144 7.89 -13.28 39.38
C SER A 144 8.55 -14.03 38.23
N SER A 145 9.56 -14.85 38.55
CA SER A 145 10.19 -15.74 37.57
C SER A 145 9.24 -16.81 37.05
N GLU A 146 8.15 -17.13 37.76
CA GLU A 146 7.14 -18.11 37.33
C GLU A 146 6.48 -17.72 36.01
N PHE A 147 6.37 -16.41 35.73
CA PHE A 147 5.89 -15.89 34.45
C PHE A 147 6.87 -16.11 33.28
N ALA A 148 8.14 -16.38 33.59
CA ALA A 148 9.18 -16.66 32.61
C ALA A 148 9.33 -18.17 32.32
N GLY A 149 8.22 -18.89 32.09
CA GLY A 149 8.24 -20.35 31.91
C GLY A 149 8.95 -20.78 30.62
N GLU A 150 8.23 -20.75 29.49
CA GLU A 150 8.74 -21.14 28.19
C GLU A 150 8.35 -20.11 27.14
N PHE A 151 9.21 -19.85 26.16
CA PHE A 151 8.83 -19.02 25.03
C PHE A 151 7.77 -19.72 24.20
N THR A 152 6.67 -19.02 23.95
CA THR A 152 5.62 -19.49 23.04
C THR A 152 5.48 -18.45 21.94
N THR A 153 6.23 -18.66 20.86
CA THR A 153 6.34 -17.68 19.78
C THR A 153 5.56 -18.09 18.54
N GLY A 154 4.63 -17.24 18.10
CA GLY A 154 3.99 -17.35 16.78
C GLY A 154 4.86 -16.71 15.71
N VAL A 155 5.02 -17.34 14.54
CA VAL A 155 5.76 -16.76 13.42
C VAL A 155 4.80 -16.51 12.26
N PHE A 156 4.82 -15.28 11.74
CA PHE A 156 3.99 -14.84 10.63
C PHE A 156 4.87 -14.27 9.52
N VAL A 157 4.62 -14.69 8.29
CA VAL A 157 5.36 -14.24 7.12
C VAL A 157 4.51 -13.25 6.35
N LYS A 158 5.06 -12.06 6.08
CA LYS A 158 4.45 -11.05 5.24
C LYS A 158 5.25 -10.93 3.96
N GLN A 159 4.63 -11.30 2.83
CA GLN A 159 5.22 -11.16 1.50
C GLN A 159 4.88 -9.80 0.89
N ALA A 160 5.70 -9.34 -0.05
CA ALA A 160 5.42 -8.15 -0.83
C ALA A 160 4.21 -8.39 -1.75
N GLU A 161 3.11 -7.68 -1.50
CA GLU A 161 1.92 -7.73 -2.34
C GLU A 161 2.00 -6.66 -3.45
N LEU A 162 1.48 -6.99 -4.63
CA LEU A 162 1.37 -6.03 -5.72
C LEU A 162 0.35 -4.94 -5.34
N ALA A 163 0.71 -3.69 -5.62
CA ALA A 163 -0.19 -2.58 -5.41
C ALA A 163 -1.49 -2.75 -6.20
N PRO A 164 -2.64 -2.31 -5.66
CA PRO A 164 -3.89 -2.37 -6.38
C PRO A 164 -3.79 -1.53 -7.67
N ILE A 165 -4.22 -2.11 -8.78
CA ILE A 165 -4.26 -1.43 -10.07
C ILE A 165 -5.32 -0.33 -9.99
N PRO A 166 -5.02 0.91 -10.41
CA PRO A 166 -6.00 1.99 -10.37
C PRO A 166 -7.21 1.68 -11.27
N ASP A 167 -8.42 2.01 -10.79
CA ASP A 167 -9.65 1.89 -11.57
C ASP A 167 -9.72 2.98 -12.64
N THR A 168 -9.06 2.71 -13.77
CA THR A 168 -9.11 3.56 -14.96
C THR A 168 -10.41 3.38 -15.73
N ALA A 169 -11.12 2.26 -15.55
CA ALA A 169 -12.35 1.96 -16.28
C ALA A 169 -13.48 2.93 -15.89
N SER A 170 -13.69 3.18 -14.60
CA SER A 170 -14.71 4.14 -14.16
C SER A 170 -14.37 5.58 -14.57
N PHE A 171 -13.09 5.94 -14.54
CA PHE A 171 -12.61 7.25 -15.02
C PHE A 171 -12.86 7.41 -16.52
N ILE A 172 -12.54 6.40 -17.34
CA ILE A 172 -12.78 6.40 -18.78
C ILE A 172 -14.28 6.51 -19.07
N GLN A 173 -15.12 5.71 -18.42
CA GLN A 173 -16.58 5.78 -18.61
C GLN A 173 -17.15 7.15 -18.22
N LYS A 174 -16.63 7.78 -17.16
CA LYS A 174 -17.01 9.14 -16.79
C LYS A 174 -16.61 10.14 -17.88
N LEU A 175 -15.39 10.03 -18.39
CA LEU A 175 -14.88 10.88 -19.46
C LEU A 175 -15.69 10.72 -20.75
N GLU A 176 -16.02 9.50 -21.13
CA GLU A 176 -16.87 9.17 -22.28
C GLU A 176 -18.28 9.71 -22.10
N ARG A 177 -18.88 9.55 -20.92
CA ARG A 177 -20.21 10.10 -20.61
C ARG A 177 -20.22 11.63 -20.66
N GLU A 178 -19.19 12.28 -20.13
CA GLU A 178 -19.05 13.74 -20.21
C GLU A 178 -18.82 14.20 -21.65
N ARG A 179 -18.02 13.45 -22.42
CA ARG A 179 -17.81 13.70 -23.85
C ARG A 179 -19.10 13.56 -24.64
N GLU A 180 -19.85 12.49 -24.44
CA GLU A 180 -21.17 12.29 -25.05
C GLU A 180 -22.16 13.38 -24.64
N ALA A 181 -22.15 13.84 -23.39
CA ALA A 181 -23.01 14.92 -22.93
C ALA A 181 -22.64 16.27 -23.57
N ARG A 182 -21.34 16.51 -23.83
CA ARG A 182 -20.86 17.68 -24.59
C ARG A 182 -21.20 17.58 -26.08
N GLU A 183 -21.07 16.40 -26.68
CA GLU A 183 -21.37 16.14 -28.09
C GLU A 183 -22.88 16.17 -28.36
N ARG A 184 -23.71 15.68 -27.42
CA ARG A 184 -25.18 15.80 -27.42
C ARG A 184 -25.67 17.20 -27.02
N GLY A 185 -24.88 18.22 -27.34
CA GLY A 185 -25.00 19.60 -26.88
C GLY A 185 -26.43 20.10 -26.68
N GLU A 186 -26.59 20.90 -25.61
CA GLU A 186 -27.76 21.69 -25.24
C GLU A 186 -28.66 21.98 -26.45
N VAL A 187 -29.83 21.33 -26.52
CA VAL A 187 -30.82 21.51 -27.60
C VAL A 187 -31.43 22.90 -27.44
N LYS A 188 -30.63 23.95 -27.65
CA LYS A 188 -31.10 25.30 -27.88
C LYS A 188 -31.87 25.22 -29.19
N ASP A 189 -33.14 25.60 -29.12
CA ASP A 189 -34.06 25.61 -30.24
C ASP A 189 -33.46 26.40 -31.41
N ASN A 190 -32.84 25.69 -32.36
CA ASN A 190 -32.15 26.25 -33.54
C ASN A 190 -33.16 26.66 -34.64
N ARG A 191 -34.43 26.88 -34.30
CA ARG A 191 -35.38 27.48 -35.22
C ARG A 191 -34.95 28.92 -35.51
N GLY A 192 -34.58 29.19 -36.76
CA GLY A 192 -34.14 30.51 -37.20
C GLY A 192 -35.16 31.60 -36.83
N PHE A 193 -34.67 32.82 -36.59
CA PHE A 193 -35.47 33.97 -36.14
C PHE A 193 -36.82 34.11 -36.86
N PHE A 194 -36.83 34.00 -38.20
CA PHE A 194 -38.06 34.08 -38.99
C PHE A 194 -39.06 32.97 -38.68
N ALA A 195 -38.61 31.73 -38.45
CA ALA A 195 -39.48 30.61 -38.08
C ALA A 195 -40.16 30.83 -36.71
N LYS A 196 -39.53 31.59 -35.82
CA LYS A 196 -40.08 31.93 -34.51
C LYS A 196 -41.04 33.12 -34.54
N TYR A 197 -40.79 34.10 -35.42
CA TYR A 197 -41.49 35.40 -35.37
C TYR A 197 -42.34 35.73 -36.59
N TRP A 198 -42.45 34.87 -37.61
CA TRP A 198 -43.25 35.14 -38.81
C TRP A 198 -44.70 35.54 -38.50
N MET A 199 -45.32 34.92 -37.49
CA MET A 199 -46.69 35.24 -37.06
C MET A 199 -46.84 36.68 -36.54
N TYR A 200 -45.76 37.29 -36.03
CA TYR A 200 -45.75 38.68 -35.56
C TYR A 200 -45.30 39.67 -36.65
N ILE A 201 -44.38 39.25 -37.52
CA ILE A 201 -43.88 40.08 -38.62
C ILE A 201 -44.99 40.33 -39.65
N VAL A 202 -45.77 39.30 -40.00
CA VAL A 202 -46.81 39.39 -41.04
C VAL A 202 -47.89 40.44 -40.70
N PRO A 203 -48.53 40.44 -39.52
CA PRO A 203 -49.53 41.45 -39.16
C PRO A 203 -48.99 42.88 -39.15
N VAL A 204 -47.75 43.08 -38.66
CA VAL A 204 -47.13 44.42 -38.59
C VAL A 204 -46.87 44.98 -39.98
N VAL A 205 -46.35 44.17 -40.90
CA VAL A 205 -46.11 44.59 -42.29
C VAL A 205 -47.42 44.90 -43.02
N ILE A 206 -48.47 44.10 -42.78
CA ILE A 206 -49.80 44.36 -43.36
C ILE A 206 -50.36 45.70 -42.87
N LEU A 207 -50.28 45.99 -41.58
CA LEU A 207 -50.71 47.28 -41.02
C LEU A 207 -49.89 48.44 -41.60
N LEU A 208 -48.58 48.26 -41.76
CA LEU A 208 -47.68 49.28 -42.28
C LEU A 208 -47.99 49.59 -43.76
N LEU A 209 -48.27 48.57 -44.58
CA LEU A 209 -48.68 48.74 -45.98
C LEU A 209 -50.07 49.38 -46.09
N LEU A 210 -51.02 49.01 -45.25
CA LEU A 210 -52.35 49.66 -45.22
C LEU A 210 -52.24 51.13 -44.81
N SER A 211 -51.43 51.45 -43.79
CA SER A 211 -51.20 52.83 -43.34
C SER A 211 -50.37 53.68 -44.31
N GLY A 212 -49.48 53.05 -45.08
CA GLY A 212 -48.72 53.71 -46.16
C GLY A 212 -49.54 53.93 -47.43
N ALA A 213 -50.51 53.06 -47.71
CA ALA A 213 -51.41 53.19 -48.85
C ALA A 213 -52.56 54.20 -48.62
N THR A 214 -52.88 54.55 -47.37
CA THR A 214 -53.92 55.53 -47.04
C THR A 214 -53.44 56.98 -46.95
N ASN A 215 -52.26 57.30 -47.51
CA ASN A 215 -51.78 58.68 -47.63
C ASN A 215 -51.71 59.10 -49.10
N PRO A 216 -52.83 59.52 -49.73
CA PRO A 216 -52.85 59.88 -51.15
C PRO A 216 -52.26 61.26 -51.50
N ASP A 217 -51.71 62.05 -50.56
CA ASP A 217 -51.26 63.43 -50.84
C ASP A 217 -49.75 63.69 -50.59
N ALA A 218 -48.86 62.85 -51.13
CA ALA A 218 -47.41 63.14 -51.14
C ALA A 218 -46.67 62.72 -52.43
N ALA A 219 -47.36 62.70 -53.57
CA ALA A 219 -46.75 62.39 -54.87
C ALA A 219 -47.33 63.19 -56.05
N ALA A 220 -47.65 64.49 -55.88
CA ALA A 220 -47.88 65.40 -57.01
C ALA A 220 -47.97 66.89 -56.58
N ALA A 221 -46.82 67.56 -56.33
CA ALA A 221 -46.57 69.02 -56.44
C ALA A 221 -45.36 69.38 -55.56
N GLY A 222 -44.36 70.16 -55.96
CA GLY A 222 -44.16 70.90 -57.19
C GLY A 222 -42.68 71.32 -57.30
N GLY A 223 -42.27 71.58 -58.54
CA GLY A 223 -41.03 72.27 -58.84
C GLY A 223 -41.20 73.79 -58.72
N GLY A 224 -40.13 74.45 -58.29
CA GLY A 224 -39.75 75.83 -58.64
C GLY A 224 -40.71 76.95 -58.29
N ARG A 225 -40.51 77.57 -57.11
CA ARG A 225 -40.01 78.94 -56.89
C ARG A 225 -39.90 79.22 -55.40
#